data_AF-A0A7R9PXD0-F1
#
_entry.id   AF-A0A7R9PXD0-F1
#
_cell.length_a   1.000
_cell.length_b   1.000
_cell.length_c   1.000
_cell.angle_alpha   90.00
_cell.angle_beta   90.00
_cell.angle_gamma   90.00
#
_symmetry.space_group_name_H-M   'P 1'
#
loop_
_entity.id
_entity.type
_entity.pdbx_description
1 polymer ?
#
loop_
_entity_poly.entity_id
_entity_poly.type
_entity_poly.pdbx_seq_one_letter_code
_entity_poly.pdbx_strand_id
1 'polypeptide(L)'
;MCVIPPQVSTNSTVIYVKELVAKHLQIPVCQQKLVFKGKTLSDHMSLEDYDISEGNKIHLFAIESSVTAADNQSSPQQQRLPSELTNTQKNQFLNHLTQVLQKYYTTADAAKIVDEFRRNLQSDVNELSLDDIERLAKLKLTQQQI
;
A
#
# COMPACT_ATOMS: atom_id res chain seq x y z
N MET A 1 -1.86 -8.54 -7.30
CA MET A 1 -3.09 -8.61 -8.13
C MET A 1 -3.94 -9.74 -7.57
N CYS A 2 -5.21 -9.49 -7.28
CA CYS A 2 -6.15 -10.48 -6.73
C CYS A 2 -7.16 -10.84 -7.84
N VAL A 3 -7.51 -12.12 -7.95
CA VAL A 3 -8.55 -12.59 -8.89
C VAL A 3 -9.82 -12.80 -8.11
N ILE A 4 -10.95 -12.33 -8.64
CA ILE A 4 -12.26 -12.58 -8.05
C ILE A 4 -12.54 -14.09 -8.08
N PRO A 5 -12.82 -14.73 -6.93
CA PRO A 5 -13.14 -16.15 -6.91
C PRO A 5 -14.47 -16.42 -7.65
N PRO A 6 -14.63 -17.58 -8.31
CA PRO A 6 -15.79 -17.93 -9.15
C PRO A 6 -17.11 -18.12 -8.39
N GLN A 7 -17.12 -17.81 -7.11
CA GLN A 7 -18.29 -17.85 -6.24
C GLN A 7 -18.92 -16.47 -6.03
N VAL A 8 -18.38 -15.44 -6.68
CA VAL A 8 -18.85 -14.06 -6.59
C VAL A 8 -19.59 -13.71 -7.88
N SER A 9 -20.88 -13.45 -7.75
CA SER A 9 -21.74 -13.02 -8.85
C SER A 9 -21.53 -11.53 -9.16
N THR A 10 -21.79 -11.09 -10.39
CA THR A 10 -21.72 -9.68 -10.82
C THR A 10 -22.65 -8.76 -10.02
N ASN A 11 -23.74 -9.29 -9.48
CA ASN A 11 -24.68 -8.56 -8.62
C ASN A 11 -24.23 -8.55 -7.14
N SER A 12 -23.12 -9.20 -6.79
CA SER A 12 -22.58 -9.12 -5.44
C SER A 12 -22.00 -7.75 -5.17
N THR A 13 -22.16 -7.28 -3.93
CA THR A 13 -21.62 -6.00 -3.49
C THR A 13 -20.11 -6.08 -3.29
N VAL A 14 -19.40 -4.97 -3.52
CA VAL A 14 -17.95 -4.87 -3.29
C VAL A 14 -17.54 -5.26 -1.86
N ILE A 15 -18.39 -5.01 -0.86
CA ILE A 15 -18.13 -5.43 0.53
C ILE A 15 -17.96 -6.96 0.67
N TYR A 16 -18.78 -7.74 -0.04
CA TYR A 16 -18.71 -9.21 -0.01
C TYR A 16 -17.39 -9.73 -0.57
N VAL A 17 -16.90 -9.09 -1.64
CA VAL A 17 -15.57 -9.38 -2.19
C VAL A 17 -14.48 -9.09 -1.16
N LYS A 18 -14.56 -7.94 -0.47
CA LYS A 18 -13.57 -7.58 0.55
C LYS A 18 -13.56 -8.59 1.71
N GLU A 19 -14.73 -9.11 2.11
CA GLU A 19 -14.82 -10.16 3.14
C GLU A 19 -14.16 -11.47 2.69
N LEU A 20 -14.37 -11.89 1.44
CA LEU A 20 -13.70 -13.07 0.89
C LEU A 20 -12.18 -12.87 0.83
N VAL A 21 -11.75 -11.71 0.34
CA VAL A 21 -10.34 -11.32 0.33
C VAL A 21 -9.77 -11.32 1.75
N ALA A 22 -10.54 -10.88 2.75
CA ALA A 22 -10.12 -10.88 4.15
C ALA A 22 -9.91 -12.32 4.66
N LYS A 23 -10.82 -13.22 4.32
CA LYS A 23 -10.73 -14.64 4.69
C LYS A 23 -9.54 -15.34 4.02
N HIS A 24 -9.26 -15.02 2.76
CA HIS A 24 -8.21 -15.67 1.98
C HIS A 24 -6.81 -15.10 2.22
N LEU A 25 -6.69 -13.79 2.44
CA LEU A 25 -5.40 -13.09 2.57
C LEU A 25 -5.11 -12.58 3.98
N GLN A 26 -6.04 -12.76 4.94
CA GLN A 26 -5.94 -12.29 6.33
C GLN A 26 -5.78 -10.77 6.48
N ILE A 27 -6.31 -9.99 5.52
CA ILE A 27 -6.26 -8.53 5.55
C ILE A 27 -7.63 -8.00 5.99
N PRO A 28 -7.75 -7.12 6.99
CA PRO A 28 -9.03 -6.54 7.41
C PRO A 28 -9.72 -5.79 6.26
N VAL A 29 -11.05 -5.90 6.14
CA VAL A 29 -11.85 -5.20 5.11
C VAL A 29 -11.56 -3.70 5.06
N CYS A 30 -11.37 -3.07 6.22
CA CYS A 30 -11.06 -1.63 6.33
C CYS A 30 -9.67 -1.27 5.79
N GLN A 31 -8.75 -2.23 5.76
CA GLN A 31 -7.39 -2.05 5.25
C GLN A 31 -7.28 -2.45 3.77
N GLN A 32 -8.36 -2.95 3.16
CA GLN A 32 -8.37 -3.36 1.77
C GLN A 32 -8.88 -2.24 0.86
N LYS A 33 -8.04 -1.83 -0.08
CA LYS A 33 -8.42 -0.95 -1.18
C LYS A 33 -8.39 -1.75 -2.49
N LEU A 34 -9.58 -2.01 -3.04
CA LEU A 34 -9.75 -2.67 -4.33
C LEU A 34 -9.80 -1.62 -5.44
N VAL A 35 -9.01 -1.82 -6.50
CA VAL A 35 -8.93 -0.93 -7.66
C VAL A 35 -9.10 -1.73 -8.95
N PHE A 36 -10.01 -1.30 -9.80
CA PHE A 36 -10.29 -1.91 -11.10
C PHE A 36 -10.34 -0.84 -12.19
N LYS A 37 -9.59 -1.04 -13.29
CA LYS A 37 -9.46 -0.07 -14.40
C LYS A 37 -9.15 1.37 -13.92
N GLY A 38 -8.33 1.51 -12.88
CA GLY A 38 -7.99 2.81 -12.28
C GLY A 38 -9.08 3.43 -11.38
N LYS A 39 -10.24 2.78 -11.22
CA LYS A 39 -11.30 3.21 -10.30
C LYS A 39 -11.22 2.44 -8.99
N THR A 40 -11.32 3.16 -7.87
CA THR A 40 -11.39 2.54 -6.54
C THR A 40 -12.81 2.02 -6.30
N LEU A 41 -12.94 0.77 -5.88
CA LEU A 41 -14.25 0.17 -5.64
C LEU A 41 -14.78 0.60 -4.28
N SER A 42 -15.97 1.20 -4.30
CA SER A 42 -16.70 1.61 -3.10
C SER A 42 -17.53 0.44 -2.58
N ASP A 43 -17.52 0.23 -1.27
CA ASP A 43 -18.24 -0.87 -0.59
C ASP A 43 -19.76 -0.82 -0.76
N HIS A 44 -20.34 0.34 -1.05
CA HIS A 44 -21.78 0.51 -1.30
C HIS A 44 -22.22 0.19 -2.74
N MET A 45 -21.28 -0.03 -3.65
CA MET A 45 -21.61 -0.29 -5.05
C MET A 45 -21.47 -1.77 -5.41
N SER A 46 -22.21 -2.19 -6.43
CA SER A 46 -22.17 -3.55 -6.93
C SER A 46 -20.99 -3.76 -7.88
N LEU A 47 -20.63 -5.01 -8.18
CA LEU A 47 -19.59 -5.31 -9.17
C LEU A 47 -20.06 -5.00 -10.60
N GLU A 48 -21.36 -5.13 -10.87
CA GLU A 48 -21.96 -4.80 -12.17
C GLU A 48 -21.85 -3.31 -12.51
N ASP A 49 -21.99 -2.41 -11.52
CA ASP A 49 -21.79 -0.96 -11.69
C ASP A 49 -20.38 -0.59 -12.21
N TYR A 50 -19.39 -1.47 -12.01
CA TYR A 50 -18.01 -1.29 -12.45
C TYR A 50 -17.62 -2.17 -13.64
N ASP A 51 -18.58 -2.85 -14.28
CA ASP A 51 -18.34 -3.83 -15.34
C ASP A 51 -17.36 -4.94 -14.91
N ILE A 52 -17.44 -5.38 -13.65
CA ILE A 52 -16.59 -6.44 -13.10
C ILE A 52 -17.32 -7.78 -13.22
N SER A 53 -16.76 -8.66 -14.05
CA SER A 53 -17.25 -10.03 -14.25
C SER A 53 -16.39 -11.06 -13.51
N GLU A 54 -16.90 -12.28 -13.37
CA GLU A 54 -16.13 -13.44 -12.88
C GLU A 54 -14.80 -13.58 -13.64
N GLY A 55 -13.70 -13.82 -12.92
CA GLY A 55 -12.37 -13.98 -13.52
C GLY A 55 -11.62 -12.68 -13.86
N ASN A 56 -12.23 -11.51 -13.64
CA ASN A 56 -11.52 -10.24 -13.76
C ASN A 56 -10.42 -10.08 -12.69
N LYS A 57 -9.32 -9.45 -13.08
CA LYS A 57 -8.19 -9.15 -12.19
C LYS A 57 -8.40 -7.80 -11.53
N ILE A 58 -8.36 -7.76 -10.21
CA ILE A 58 -8.47 -6.54 -9.40
C ILE A 58 -7.14 -6.26 -8.71
N HIS A 59 -6.76 -5.00 -8.63
CA HIS A 59 -5.59 -4.58 -7.88
C HIS A 59 -5.99 -4.36 -6.41
N LEU A 60 -5.47 -5.21 -5.52
CA LEU A 60 -5.63 -5.05 -4.08
C LEU A 60 -4.44 -4.28 -3.52
N PHE A 61 -4.73 -3.23 -2.76
CA PHE A 61 -3.76 -2.48 -1.96
C PHE A 61 -4.09 -2.65 -0.47
N ALA A 62 -3.10 -3.07 0.31
CA ALA A 62 -3.19 -3.11 1.76
C ALA A 62 -2.73 -1.77 2.33
N ILE A 63 -3.63 -1.07 3.02
CA ILE A 63 -3.29 0.12 3.79
C ILE A 63 -2.87 -0.36 5.17
N GLU A 64 -1.56 -0.49 5.37
CA GLU A 64 -1.00 -0.97 6.62
C GLU A 64 -1.29 0.05 7.74
N SER A 65 -2.36 -0.17 8.50
CA SER A 65 -2.54 0.48 9.79
C SER A 65 -1.85 -0.41 10.81
N SER A 66 -0.56 -0.16 11.03
CA SER A 66 0.24 -0.80 12.06
C SER A 66 -0.34 -0.48 13.45
N VAL A 67 -1.10 -1.39 14.03
CA VAL A 67 -1.20 -1.53 15.48
C VAL A 67 -0.71 -2.91 15.87
N THR A 68 0.60 -2.99 16.09
CA THR A 68 1.20 -4.08 16.86
C THR A 68 1.86 -3.47 18.07
N ALA A 69 1.13 -3.53 19.19
CA ALA A 69 1.70 -3.48 20.52
C ALA A 69 2.55 -4.75 20.74
N ALA A 70 3.86 -4.59 20.97
CA ALA A 70 4.69 -5.39 21.89
C ALA A 70 6.20 -5.08 21.74
N ASP A 71 6.74 -4.44 22.78
CA ASP A 71 7.99 -4.73 23.52
C ASP A 71 9.42 -4.47 22.96
N ASN A 72 10.01 -3.39 23.52
CA ASN A 72 11.32 -3.21 24.19
C ASN A 72 12.72 -3.38 23.52
N GLN A 73 13.49 -2.28 23.69
CA GLN A 73 14.91 -2.13 24.09
C GLN A 73 16.01 -2.71 23.17
N SER A 74 16.90 -1.89 22.57
CA SER A 74 18.02 -1.25 23.30
C SER A 74 18.70 -0.08 22.53
N SER A 75 19.19 0.88 23.32
CA SER A 75 19.78 2.24 23.12
C SER A 75 21.22 2.31 22.48
N PRO A 76 22.03 3.41 22.61
CA PRO A 76 21.96 4.81 22.09
C PRO A 76 23.30 5.34 21.44
N GLN A 77 23.35 6.64 21.06
CA GLN A 77 24.50 7.54 20.71
C GLN A 77 24.81 7.69 19.20
N GLN A 78 25.04 8.87 18.57
CA GLN A 78 25.58 10.17 19.03
C GLN A 78 25.22 11.32 18.02
N GLN A 79 25.30 12.58 18.49
CA GLN A 79 24.80 13.86 17.91
C GLN A 79 25.45 14.35 16.58
N ARG A 80 24.68 15.06 15.70
CA ARG A 80 24.97 16.41 15.13
C ARG A 80 23.89 16.93 14.12
N LEU A 81 23.39 18.17 14.36
CA LEU A 81 22.68 19.18 13.51
C LEU A 81 21.36 18.85 12.74
N PRO A 82 20.42 19.82 12.62
CA PRO A 82 19.10 19.63 12.02
C PRO A 82 19.04 20.06 10.53
N SER A 83 19.11 19.10 9.63
CA SER A 83 18.60 19.20 8.26
C SER A 83 18.49 17.80 7.69
N GLU A 84 17.38 17.50 7.00
CA GLU A 84 17.08 16.23 6.30
C GLU A 84 16.35 15.15 7.13
N LEU A 85 15.02 15.26 7.16
CA LEU A 85 14.11 14.32 7.81
C LEU A 85 13.74 13.07 6.96
N THR A 86 14.50 12.66 5.93
CA THR A 86 13.97 11.66 4.97
C THR A 86 14.83 10.44 4.65
N ASN A 87 16.04 10.30 5.20
CA ASN A 87 16.86 9.11 4.89
C ASN A 87 16.54 7.91 5.82
N THR A 88 16.42 8.13 7.13
CA THR A 88 16.16 7.06 8.12
C THR A 88 14.81 6.36 7.90
N GLN A 89 13.74 7.13 7.64
CA GLN A 89 12.41 6.56 7.43
C GLN A 89 12.31 5.83 6.07
N LYS A 90 12.94 6.35 5.00
CA LYS A 90 13.05 5.63 3.72
C LYS A 90 13.84 4.34 3.89
N ASN A 91 14.93 4.37 4.64
CA ASN A 91 15.73 3.18 4.91
C ASN A 91 14.94 2.16 5.74
N GLN A 92 14.13 2.58 6.72
CA GLN A 92 13.26 1.69 7.46
C GLN A 92 12.20 1.02 6.58
N PHE A 93 11.53 1.78 5.69
CA PHE A 93 10.56 1.21 4.76
C PHE A 93 11.22 0.23 3.79
N LEU A 94 12.36 0.59 3.19
CA LEU A 94 13.07 -0.28 2.26
C LEU A 94 13.58 -1.56 2.94
N ASN A 95 14.00 -1.47 4.21
CA ASN A 95 14.35 -2.65 5.01
C ASN A 95 13.13 -3.54 5.26
N HIS A 96 11.97 -2.96 5.57
CA HIS A 96 10.73 -3.72 5.76
C HIS A 96 10.28 -4.39 4.45
N LEU A 97 10.31 -3.64 3.35
CA LEU A 97 10.02 -4.15 2.02
C LEU A 97 10.94 -5.32 1.65
N THR A 98 12.24 -5.18 1.93
CA THR A 98 13.23 -6.25 1.73
C THR A 98 12.89 -7.49 2.56
N GLN A 99 12.53 -7.32 3.84
CA GLN A 99 12.11 -8.44 4.70
C GLN A 99 10.88 -9.17 4.16
N VAL A 100 9.88 -8.44 3.70
CA VAL A 100 8.67 -9.04 3.11
C VAL A 100 9.01 -9.77 1.82
N LEU A 101 9.83 -9.16 0.96
CA LEU A 101 10.26 -9.76 -0.31
C LEU A 101 11.08 -11.04 -0.10
N GLN A 102 11.92 -11.10 0.93
CA GLN A 102 12.68 -12.31 1.29
C GLN A 102 11.79 -13.51 1.68
N LYS A 103 10.52 -13.27 2.01
CA LYS A 103 9.55 -14.33 2.32
C LYS A 103 9.01 -15.04 1.06
N TYR A 104 9.17 -14.43 -0.12
CA TYR A 104 8.62 -14.91 -1.39
C TYR A 104 9.65 -14.97 -2.55
N TYR A 105 10.79 -14.30 -2.40
CA TYR A 105 11.83 -14.18 -3.42
C TYR A 105 13.22 -14.46 -2.83
N THR A 106 14.15 -14.92 -3.67
CA THR A 106 15.54 -15.13 -3.30
C THR A 106 16.21 -13.78 -2.97
N THR A 107 17.22 -13.78 -2.08
CA THR A 107 17.89 -12.55 -1.63
C THR A 107 18.39 -11.66 -2.79
N ALA A 108 18.82 -12.28 -3.90
CA ALA A 108 19.25 -11.57 -5.10
C ALA A 108 18.11 -10.88 -5.86
N ASP A 109 16.95 -11.52 -5.97
CA ASP A 109 15.78 -10.94 -6.64
C ASP A 109 15.06 -9.92 -5.76
N ALA A 110 14.99 -10.17 -4.45
CA ALA A 110 14.48 -9.19 -3.49
C ALA A 110 15.26 -7.86 -3.58
N ALA A 111 16.60 -7.92 -3.66
CA ALA A 111 17.43 -6.74 -3.81
C ALA A 111 17.16 -5.99 -5.13
N LYS A 112 17.00 -6.71 -6.25
CA LYS A 112 16.65 -6.10 -7.55
C LYS A 112 15.29 -5.43 -7.53
N ILE A 113 14.29 -6.07 -6.92
CA ILE A 113 12.93 -5.54 -6.82
C ILE A 113 12.93 -4.24 -5.99
N VAL A 114 13.66 -4.22 -4.88
CA VAL A 114 13.78 -3.03 -4.02
C VAL A 114 14.50 -1.89 -4.75
N ASP A 115 15.54 -2.22 -5.52
CA ASP A 115 16.30 -1.23 -6.28
C ASP A 115 15.49 -0.64 -7.45
N GLU A 116 14.78 -1.48 -8.22
CA GLU A 116 13.85 -1.04 -9.26
C GLU A 116 12.71 -0.19 -8.68
N PHE A 117 12.11 -0.63 -7.57
CA PHE A 117 11.06 0.12 -6.89
C PHE A 117 11.56 1.50 -6.42
N ARG A 118 12.76 1.55 -5.84
CA ARG A 118 13.40 2.81 -5.44
C ARG A 118 13.62 3.73 -6.65
N ARG A 119 14.12 3.18 -7.77
CA ARG A 119 14.36 3.94 -9.01
C ARG A 119 13.06 4.47 -9.59
N ASN A 120 12.02 3.65 -9.66
CA ASN A 120 10.71 4.08 -10.16
C ASN A 120 10.13 5.20 -9.29
N LEU A 121 10.09 5.01 -7.96
CA LEU A 121 9.65 6.05 -7.03
C LEU A 121 10.44 7.35 -7.17
N GLN A 122 11.76 7.26 -7.41
CA GLN A 122 12.58 8.45 -7.58
C GLN A 122 12.25 9.17 -8.89
N SER A 123 11.97 8.43 -9.97
CA SER A 123 11.48 8.99 -11.23
C SER A 123 10.11 9.65 -11.04
N ASP A 124 9.14 8.97 -10.43
CA ASP A 124 7.82 9.52 -10.11
C ASP A 124 7.94 10.81 -9.29
N VAL A 125 8.78 10.81 -8.25
CA VAL A 125 9.05 11.99 -7.40
C VAL A 125 9.69 13.14 -8.18
N ASN A 126 10.49 12.84 -9.18
CA ASN A 126 11.12 13.86 -10.02
C ASN A 126 10.20 14.37 -11.14
N GLU A 127 9.21 13.57 -11.55
CA GLU A 127 8.18 13.95 -12.53
C GLU A 127 6.98 14.69 -11.89
N LEU A 128 6.85 14.66 -10.58
CA LEU A 128 5.84 15.40 -9.82
C LEU A 128 5.98 16.92 -10.04
N SER A 129 4.90 17.58 -10.46
CA SER A 129 4.90 19.03 -10.69
C SER A 129 4.86 19.82 -9.39
N LEU A 130 5.24 21.10 -9.46
CA LEU A 130 5.20 22.03 -8.33
C LEU A 130 3.78 22.15 -7.73
N ASP A 131 2.74 22.13 -8.57
CA ASP A 131 1.33 22.12 -8.15
C ASP A 131 0.96 20.83 -7.39
N ASP A 132 1.46 19.67 -7.85
CA ASP A 132 1.22 18.39 -7.17
C ASP A 132 1.93 18.33 -5.82
N ILE A 133 3.16 18.84 -5.76
CA ILE A 133 3.94 18.95 -4.52
C ILE A 133 3.23 19.87 -3.52
N GLU A 134 2.71 21.02 -3.97
CA GLU A 134 1.96 21.95 -3.12
C GLU A 134 0.68 21.31 -2.58
N ARG A 135 -0.04 20.55 -3.43
CA ARG A 135 -1.25 19.82 -3.03
C ARG A 135 -0.95 18.74 -1.98
N LEU A 136 0.14 17.99 -2.15
CA LEU A 136 0.57 16.97 -1.19
C LEU A 136 1.00 17.59 0.15
N ALA A 137 1.71 18.72 0.12
CA ALA A 137 2.12 19.45 1.32
C ALA A 137 0.91 19.97 2.10
N LYS A 138 -0.07 20.56 1.39
CA LYS A 138 -1.34 21.00 1.98
C LYS A 138 -2.08 19.84 2.63
N LEU A 139 -2.23 18.70 1.94
CA LEU A 139 -2.88 17.50 2.47
C LEU A 139 -2.25 17.02 3.78
N LYS A 140 -0.91 17.06 3.87
CA LYS A 140 -0.18 16.64 5.07
C LYS A 140 -0.30 17.63 6.22
N LEU A 141 -0.31 18.94 5.93
CA LEU A 141 -0.52 19.96 6.96
C LEU A 141 -1.92 19.85 7.59
N THR A 142 -2.96 19.58 6.80
CA THR A 142 -4.32 19.43 7.33
C THR A 142 -4.47 18.22 8.26
N GLN A 143 -3.64 17.18 8.06
CA GLN A 143 -3.65 15.95 8.86
C GLN A 143 -2.85 16.08 10.18
N GLN A 144 -2.28 17.24 10.46
CA GLN A 144 -1.51 17.52 11.68
C GLN A 144 -2.17 18.59 12.58
N GLN A 145 -3.38 19.05 12.24
CA GLN A 145 -4.13 20.07 12.99
C GLN A 145 -5.41 19.55 13.68
N ILE A 146 -5.55 18.24 13.88
CA ILE A 146 -6.62 17.60 14.65
C ILE A 146 -5.97 16.62 15.63
#